data_AF-A0AAD9LBH9-F1
#
_entry.id   AF-A0AAD9LBH9-F1
#
_cell.length_a   1.000
_cell.length_b   1.000
_cell.length_c   1.000
_cell.angle_alpha   90.00
_cell.angle_beta   90.00
_cell.angle_gamma   90.00
#
_symmetry.space_group_name_H-M   'P 1'
#
loop_
_entity.id
_entity.type
_entity.pdbx_description
1 polymer ?
#
loop_
_entity_poly.entity_id
_entity_poly.type
_entity_poly.pdbx_seq_one_letter_code
_entity_poly.pdbx_strand_id
1 'polypeptide(L)'
;MLFSYEQTSRSIWMLSHLMHRQEEREDYPDIDDPDNTMVTKFRVTKQLPGGGNLSLRERFASRKFKEDNHTVLVWKALLSGEDSCAGMQTEEVGWSIIRPSPTGTEAIVEVCMQQTPLYVHAGDIATRFEDLLHAILLENSREITNGTNELLLEHMLTGLDA
;
A
#
# COMPACT_ATOMS: atom_id res chain seq x y z
N MET A 1 -0.80 -8.94 22.04
CA MET A 1 -1.95 -8.09 22.45
C MET A 1 -2.95 -8.16 21.33
N LEU A 2 -4.24 -8.31 21.63
CA LEU A 2 -5.26 -8.70 20.65
C LEU A 2 -6.16 -7.50 20.35
N PHE A 3 -6.25 -7.13 19.07
CA PHE A 3 -7.01 -5.97 18.61
C PHE A 3 -8.25 -6.41 17.82
N SER A 4 -9.33 -5.64 17.94
CA SER A 4 -10.58 -5.98 17.29
C SER A 4 -10.50 -5.79 15.77
N TYR A 5 -11.38 -6.52 15.07
CA TYR A 5 -11.60 -6.36 13.63
C TYR A 5 -11.86 -4.90 13.23
N GLU A 6 -12.74 -4.19 13.95
CA GLU A 6 -13.15 -2.83 13.59
C GLU A 6 -12.00 -1.83 13.67
N GLN A 7 -11.20 -1.91 14.74
CA GLN A 7 -10.03 -1.05 14.93
C GLN A 7 -8.98 -1.35 13.85
N THR A 8 -8.72 -2.62 13.59
CA THR A 8 -7.72 -3.06 12.61
C THR A 8 -8.12 -2.66 11.19
N SER A 9 -9.39 -2.86 10.83
CA SER A 9 -9.95 -2.46 9.53
C SER A 9 -9.83 -0.95 9.31
N ARG A 10 -10.15 -0.14 10.33
CA ARG A 10 -10.02 1.32 10.27
C ARG A 10 -8.57 1.75 10.07
N SER A 11 -7.64 1.22 10.87
CA SER A 11 -6.22 1.56 10.77
C SER A 11 -5.64 1.20 9.40
N ILE A 12 -5.95 0.01 8.90
CA ILE A 12 -5.49 -0.43 7.57
C ILE A 12 -6.08 0.46 6.47
N TRP A 13 -7.36 0.81 6.54
CA TRP A 13 -7.95 1.73 5.57
C TRP A 13 -7.23 3.08 5.56
N MET A 14 -6.97 3.67 6.73
CA MET A 14 -6.22 4.93 6.84
C MET A 14 -4.81 4.81 6.25
N LEU A 15 -4.08 3.73 6.54
CA LEU A 15 -2.71 3.55 6.08
C LEU A 15 -2.62 3.16 4.60
N SER A 16 -3.68 2.58 4.04
CA SER A 16 -3.78 2.32 2.59
C SER A 16 -3.75 3.60 1.74
N HIS A 17 -3.86 4.78 2.39
CA HIS A 17 -3.69 6.08 1.73
C HIS A 17 -2.24 6.40 1.37
N LEU A 18 -1.28 5.62 1.87
CA LEU A 18 0.16 5.77 1.59
C LEU A 18 0.65 7.20 1.87
N MET A 19 0.27 7.77 3.02
CA MET A 19 0.58 9.16 3.37
C MET A 19 2.09 9.41 3.58
N HIS A 20 2.92 8.39 3.66
CA HIS A 20 4.38 8.51 3.61
C HIS A 20 4.91 8.85 2.20
N ARG A 21 4.09 8.74 1.14
CA ARG A 21 4.43 9.05 -0.25
C ARG A 21 3.94 10.45 -0.64
N GLN A 22 4.78 11.46 -0.45
CA GLN A 22 4.42 12.88 -0.66
C GLN A 22 5.13 13.55 -1.84
N GLU A 23 6.18 12.93 -2.39
CA GLU A 23 6.93 13.48 -3.53
C GLU A 23 6.02 13.53 -4.77
N GLU A 24 5.81 14.73 -5.33
CA GLU A 24 4.91 14.97 -6.47
C GLU A 24 3.51 14.34 -6.31
N ARG A 25 2.99 14.28 -5.07
CA ARG A 25 1.68 13.68 -4.78
C ARG A 25 0.53 14.52 -5.35
N GLU A 26 -0.41 13.85 -5.98
CA GLU A 26 -1.66 14.38 -6.51
C GLU A 26 -2.79 13.39 -6.18
N ASP A 27 -3.74 13.80 -5.35
CA ASP A 27 -4.93 13.03 -5.01
C ASP A 27 -6.11 13.45 -5.90
N TYR A 28 -6.99 12.51 -6.23
CA TYR A 28 -8.15 12.72 -7.10
C TYR A 28 -9.46 12.50 -6.32
N PRO A 29 -10.01 13.55 -5.67
CA PRO A 29 -11.18 13.41 -4.80
C PRO A 29 -12.52 13.36 -5.56
N ASP A 30 -12.55 13.82 -6.82
CA ASP A 30 -13.76 13.87 -7.66
C ASP A 30 -14.09 12.49 -8.26
N ILE A 31 -14.44 11.54 -7.38
CA ILE A 31 -14.81 10.16 -7.72
C ILE A 31 -16.17 9.81 -7.10
N ASP A 32 -16.85 8.80 -7.65
CA ASP A 32 -18.24 8.48 -7.26
C ASP A 32 -18.42 8.07 -5.79
N ASP A 33 -17.38 7.53 -5.13
CA ASP A 33 -17.43 6.97 -3.76
C ASP A 33 -16.12 7.27 -2.99
N PRO A 34 -15.87 8.54 -2.61
CA PRO A 34 -14.59 8.97 -2.05
C PRO A 34 -14.34 8.49 -0.61
N ASP A 35 -15.38 8.04 0.11
CA ASP A 35 -15.24 7.49 1.46
C ASP A 35 -14.67 6.06 1.46
N ASN A 36 -14.83 5.35 0.34
CA ASN A 36 -14.41 3.96 0.19
C ASN A 36 -13.46 3.74 -0.99
N THR A 37 -13.28 4.73 -1.84
CA THR A 37 -12.38 4.66 -2.99
C THR A 37 -11.36 5.78 -2.87
N MET A 38 -10.15 5.51 -3.31
CA MET A 38 -9.16 6.55 -3.51
C MET A 38 -8.37 6.32 -4.78
N VAL A 39 -7.91 7.44 -5.34
CA VAL A 39 -7.00 7.45 -6.47
C VAL A 39 -5.96 8.51 -6.19
N THR A 40 -4.69 8.13 -6.30
CA THR A 40 -3.56 9.01 -6.07
C THR A 40 -2.45 8.74 -7.07
N LYS A 41 -1.63 9.74 -7.31
CA LYS A 41 -0.43 9.64 -8.12
C LYS A 41 0.71 10.30 -7.35
N PHE A 42 1.86 9.66 -7.29
CA PHE A 42 3.04 10.21 -6.64
C PHE A 42 4.31 9.68 -7.29
N ARG A 43 5.42 10.32 -6.97
CA ARG A 43 6.76 9.87 -7.32
C ARG A 43 7.38 9.14 -6.13
N VAL A 44 8.21 8.14 -6.44
CA VAL A 44 9.03 7.45 -5.44
C VAL A 44 10.47 7.46 -5.91
N THR A 45 11.32 8.17 -5.19
CA THR A 45 12.76 8.19 -5.41
C THR A 45 13.48 7.37 -4.33
N LYS A 46 14.33 6.41 -4.76
CA LYS A 46 15.16 5.61 -3.85
C LYS A 46 16.60 5.52 -4.34
N GLN A 47 17.51 5.50 -3.38
CA GLN A 47 18.90 5.13 -3.60
C GLN A 47 19.05 3.61 -3.41
N LEU A 48 19.49 2.90 -4.44
CA LEU A 48 19.74 1.45 -4.37
C LEU A 48 21.20 1.13 -4.05
N PRO A 49 21.47 -0.06 -3.48
CA PRO A 49 22.83 -0.60 -3.40
C PRO A 49 23.51 -0.58 -4.78
N GLY A 50 24.77 -0.16 -4.84
CA GLY A 50 25.48 0.03 -6.11
C GLY A 50 25.46 1.47 -6.66
N GLY A 51 24.75 2.39 -6.01
CA GLY A 51 24.80 3.82 -6.29
C GLY A 51 23.81 4.30 -7.35
N GLY A 52 23.50 5.59 -7.30
CA GLY A 52 22.49 6.23 -8.15
C GLY A 52 21.08 6.19 -7.54
N ASN A 53 20.37 7.29 -7.70
CA ASN A 53 18.95 7.38 -7.38
C ASN A 53 18.16 6.87 -8.57
N LEU A 54 17.23 5.96 -8.31
CA LEU A 54 16.20 5.58 -9.27
C LEU A 54 14.88 6.16 -8.81
N SER A 55 14.04 6.48 -9.78
CA SER A 55 12.71 6.98 -9.50
C SER A 55 11.67 6.32 -10.39
N LEU A 56 10.47 6.23 -9.85
CA LEU A 56 9.30 5.82 -10.61
C LEU A 56 8.13 6.71 -10.23
N ARG A 57 7.16 6.78 -11.15
CA ARG A 57 5.85 7.38 -10.89
C ARG A 57 4.83 6.27 -10.71
N GLU A 58 4.16 6.29 -9.57
CA GLU A 58 3.10 5.36 -9.22
C GLU A 58 1.75 6.03 -9.41
N ARG A 59 0.82 5.35 -10.09
CA ARG A 59 -0.60 5.69 -10.10
C ARG A 59 -1.33 4.58 -9.37
N PHE A 60 -1.95 4.90 -8.25
CA PHE A 60 -2.52 3.95 -7.33
C PHE A 60 -4.01 4.22 -7.17
N ALA A 61 -4.83 3.17 -7.26
CA ALA A 61 -6.24 3.21 -6.93
C ALA A 61 -6.55 2.10 -5.94
N SER A 62 -7.27 2.40 -4.88
CA SER A 62 -7.71 1.45 -3.87
C SER A 62 -9.19 1.62 -3.58
N ARG A 63 -9.88 0.52 -3.32
CA ARG A 63 -11.28 0.51 -2.91
C ARG A 63 -11.52 -0.46 -1.77
N LYS A 64 -12.30 -0.01 -0.79
CA LYS A 64 -12.75 -0.78 0.37
C LYS A 64 -14.20 -1.22 0.18
N PHE A 65 -14.46 -2.48 0.47
CA PHE A 65 -15.78 -3.09 0.51
C PHE A 65 -16.03 -3.59 1.94
N LYS A 66 -17.10 -3.11 2.56
CA LYS A 66 -17.50 -3.54 3.88
C LYS A 66 -18.60 -4.57 3.76
N GLU A 67 -18.33 -5.77 4.24
CA GLU A 67 -19.28 -6.88 4.36
C GLU A 67 -19.63 -7.09 5.84
N ASP A 68 -20.63 -7.94 6.12
CA ASP A 68 -21.15 -8.14 7.48
C ASP A 68 -20.07 -8.54 8.49
N ASN A 69 -19.15 -9.42 8.09
CA ASN A 69 -18.14 -10.02 8.97
C ASN A 69 -16.70 -9.77 8.51
N HIS A 70 -16.48 -9.00 7.45
CA HIS A 70 -15.12 -8.72 6.97
C HIS A 70 -15.08 -7.44 6.14
N THR A 71 -13.89 -6.89 5.98
CA THR A 71 -13.60 -5.79 5.06
C THR A 71 -12.64 -6.31 4.01
N VAL A 72 -12.94 -6.06 2.74
CA VAL A 72 -12.02 -6.33 1.63
C VAL A 72 -11.47 -4.99 1.13
N LEU A 73 -10.15 -4.87 1.02
CA LEU A 73 -9.54 -3.82 0.21
C LEU A 73 -9.04 -4.46 -1.07
N VAL A 74 -9.26 -3.79 -2.19
CA VAL A 74 -8.65 -4.14 -3.47
C VAL A 74 -7.89 -2.94 -3.97
N TRP A 75 -6.77 -3.17 -4.63
CA TRP A 75 -6.02 -2.08 -5.26
C TRP A 75 -5.45 -2.48 -6.59
N LYS A 76 -5.13 -1.44 -7.36
CA LYS A 76 -4.44 -1.51 -8.62
C LYS A 76 -3.44 -0.37 -8.70
N ALA A 77 -2.22 -0.67 -9.10
CA ALA A 77 -1.18 0.32 -9.31
C ALA A 77 -0.53 0.17 -10.70
N LEU A 78 -0.10 1.28 -11.26
CA LEU A 78 0.82 1.30 -12.41
C LEU A 78 2.10 2.00 -11.99
N LEU A 79 3.21 1.24 -11.97
CA LEU A 79 4.53 1.70 -11.58
C LEU A 79 5.34 1.96 -12.85
N SER A 80 5.63 3.22 -13.16
CA SER A 80 6.35 3.63 -14.37
C SER A 80 7.73 4.16 -14.02
N GLY A 81 8.78 3.47 -14.46
CA GLY A 81 10.15 3.93 -14.28
C GLY A 81 10.43 5.26 -14.97
N GLU A 82 11.25 6.09 -14.34
CA GLU A 82 11.70 7.38 -14.85
C GLU A 82 13.21 7.34 -15.13
N ASP A 83 13.72 8.36 -15.83
CA ASP A 83 15.14 8.52 -16.14
C ASP A 83 15.78 7.28 -16.79
N SER A 84 16.75 6.65 -16.11
CA SER A 84 17.43 5.44 -16.59
C SER A 84 16.51 4.22 -16.66
N CYS A 85 15.37 4.24 -15.97
CA CYS A 85 14.33 3.23 -16.02
C CYS A 85 13.16 3.64 -16.95
N ALA A 86 13.30 4.70 -17.74
CA ALA A 86 12.26 5.13 -18.67
C ALA A 86 11.87 3.99 -19.62
N GLY A 87 10.56 3.76 -19.75
CA GLY A 87 10.00 2.66 -20.53
C GLY A 87 9.80 1.37 -19.74
N MET A 88 10.32 1.26 -18.51
CA MET A 88 9.96 0.16 -17.60
C MET A 88 8.60 0.44 -16.98
N GLN A 89 7.70 -0.54 -17.06
CA GLN A 89 6.38 -0.46 -16.46
C GLN A 89 6.02 -1.77 -15.79
N THR A 90 5.41 -1.70 -14.62
CA THR A 90 4.85 -2.84 -13.91
C THR A 90 3.44 -2.50 -13.49
N GLU A 91 2.51 -3.40 -13.76
CA GLU A 91 1.17 -3.35 -13.20
C GLU A 91 1.16 -4.14 -11.89
N GLU A 92 0.58 -3.56 -10.84
CA GLU A 92 0.30 -4.27 -9.60
C GLU A 92 -1.21 -4.37 -9.42
N VAL A 93 -1.65 -5.55 -9.00
CA VAL A 93 -3.01 -5.78 -8.51
C VAL A 93 -2.94 -6.53 -7.20
N GLY A 94 -3.82 -6.19 -6.27
CA GLY A 94 -3.83 -6.89 -4.99
C GLY A 94 -5.13 -6.71 -4.24
N TRP A 95 -5.24 -7.51 -3.18
CA TRP A 95 -6.34 -7.45 -2.25
C TRP A 95 -5.88 -7.80 -0.84
N SER A 96 -6.64 -7.31 0.14
CA SER A 96 -6.53 -7.73 1.52
C SER A 96 -7.91 -8.00 2.11
N ILE A 97 -7.98 -8.99 3.00
CA ILE A 97 -9.17 -9.32 3.77
C ILE A 97 -8.84 -9.10 5.23
N ILE A 98 -9.61 -8.24 5.88
CA ILE A 98 -9.59 -8.04 7.33
C ILE A 98 -10.86 -8.66 7.89
N ARG A 99 -10.71 -9.59 8.83
CA ARG A 99 -11.84 -10.31 9.44
C ARG A 99 -11.54 -10.65 10.90
N PRO A 100 -12.55 -10.88 11.75
CA PRO A 100 -12.29 -11.44 13.07
C PRO A 100 -11.70 -12.85 12.96
N SER A 101 -10.90 -13.21 13.94
CA SER A 101 -10.44 -14.58 14.15
C SER A 101 -11.63 -15.49 14.45
N PRO A 102 -11.51 -16.81 14.31
CA PRO A 102 -12.58 -17.75 14.69
C PRO A 102 -13.02 -17.63 16.15
N THR A 103 -12.14 -17.12 17.03
CA THR A 103 -12.43 -16.85 18.45
C THR A 103 -13.08 -15.48 18.68
N GLY A 104 -13.15 -14.62 17.66
CA GLY A 104 -13.72 -13.27 17.71
C GLY A 104 -12.86 -12.23 18.45
N THR A 105 -11.75 -12.64 19.06
CA THR A 105 -10.91 -11.79 19.91
C THR A 105 -9.85 -10.99 19.16
N GLU A 106 -9.51 -11.39 17.93
CA GLU A 106 -8.40 -10.82 17.17
C GLU A 106 -8.85 -10.51 15.75
N ALA A 107 -8.18 -9.58 15.07
CA ALA A 107 -8.29 -9.45 13.63
C ALA A 107 -7.26 -10.34 12.93
N ILE A 108 -7.68 -10.99 11.85
CA ILE A 108 -6.81 -11.64 10.88
C ILE A 108 -6.77 -10.73 9.65
N VAL A 109 -5.56 -10.46 9.17
CA VAL A 109 -5.29 -9.69 7.95
C VAL A 109 -4.60 -10.61 6.98
N GLU A 110 -5.24 -10.88 5.85
CA GLU A 110 -4.70 -11.66 4.75
C GLU A 110 -4.44 -10.72 3.58
N VAL A 111 -3.30 -10.85 2.91
CA VAL A 111 -2.88 -9.97 1.82
C VAL A 111 -2.36 -10.82 0.68
N CYS A 112 -2.81 -10.54 -0.54
CA CYS A 112 -2.30 -11.15 -1.75
C CYS A 112 -2.17 -10.09 -2.84
N MET A 113 -1.07 -10.11 -3.57
CA MET A 113 -0.84 -9.19 -4.67
C MET A 113 0.04 -9.84 -5.73
N GLN A 114 -0.04 -9.30 -6.93
CA GLN A 114 0.71 -9.74 -8.09
C GLN A 114 1.26 -8.51 -8.82
N GLN A 115 2.55 -8.55 -9.14
CA GLN A 115 3.21 -7.59 -10.01
C GLN A 115 3.47 -8.24 -11.37
N THR A 116 3.01 -7.60 -12.44
CA THR A 116 3.16 -8.04 -13.82
C THR A 116 4.02 -7.03 -14.58
N PRO A 117 5.27 -7.36 -14.90
CA PRO A 117 6.11 -6.54 -15.77
C PRO A 117 5.47 -6.38 -17.15
N LEU A 118 5.40 -5.16 -17.64
CA LEU A 118 4.85 -4.79 -18.96
C LEU A 118 5.95 -4.38 -19.95
N TYR A 119 7.20 -4.80 -19.71
CA TYR A 119 8.35 -4.56 -20.57
C TYR A 119 8.99 -5.87 -21.02
N VAL A 120 9.63 -5.85 -22.19
CA VAL A 120 10.27 -7.04 -22.82
C VAL A 120 11.80 -7.04 -22.64
N HIS A 121 12.35 -6.06 -21.93
CA HIS A 121 13.80 -5.88 -21.84
C HIS A 121 14.44 -6.77 -20.77
N ALA A 122 15.43 -7.55 -21.18
CA ALA A 122 16.36 -8.25 -20.28
C ALA A 122 17.68 -7.47 -20.22
N GLY A 123 18.16 -7.17 -19.02
CA GLY A 123 19.44 -6.49 -18.80
C GLY A 123 19.52 -5.81 -17.44
N ASP A 124 20.67 -5.23 -17.12
CA ASP A 124 20.98 -4.69 -15.79
C ASP A 124 19.94 -3.67 -15.28
N ILE A 125 19.41 -2.84 -16.19
CA ILE A 125 18.41 -1.82 -15.83
C ILE A 125 17.08 -2.47 -15.41
N ALA A 126 16.69 -3.59 -16.01
CA ALA A 126 15.47 -4.33 -15.63
C ALA A 126 15.63 -4.91 -14.23
N THR A 127 16.77 -5.55 -13.94
CA THR A 127 17.08 -6.07 -12.60
C THR A 127 17.08 -4.95 -11.55
N ARG A 128 17.68 -3.80 -11.88
CA ARG A 128 17.66 -2.63 -10.97
C ARG A 128 16.26 -2.06 -10.77
N PHE A 129 15.40 -2.10 -11.77
CA PHE A 129 14.00 -1.69 -11.64
C PHE A 129 13.23 -2.68 -10.76
N GLU A 130 13.45 -3.99 -10.91
CA GLU A 130 12.89 -5.02 -10.03
C GLU A 130 13.35 -4.84 -8.58
N ASP A 131 14.63 -4.53 -8.35
CA ASP A 131 15.16 -4.20 -7.03
C ASP A 131 14.49 -2.95 -6.43
N LEU A 132 14.23 -1.93 -7.27
CA LEU A 132 13.48 -0.74 -6.86
C LEU A 132 12.05 -1.11 -6.43
N LEU A 133 11.33 -1.88 -7.24
CA LEU A 133 9.97 -2.32 -6.94
C LEU A 133 9.93 -3.12 -5.63
N HIS A 134 10.87 -4.04 -5.44
CA HIS A 134 10.96 -4.83 -4.22
C HIS A 134 11.28 -3.95 -2.99
N ALA A 135 12.18 -2.97 -3.12
CA ALA A 135 12.49 -2.05 -2.04
C ALA A 135 11.30 -1.15 -1.66
N ILE A 136 10.49 -0.72 -2.63
CA ILE A 136 9.26 0.06 -2.41
C ILE A 136 8.22 -0.80 -1.71
N LEU A 137 8.04 -2.04 -2.16
CA LEU A 137 7.11 -2.97 -1.58
C LEU A 137 7.42 -3.26 -0.10
N LEU A 138 8.68 -3.59 0.21
CA LEU A 138 9.11 -3.87 1.58
C LEU A 138 8.92 -2.65 2.49
N GLU A 139 9.20 -1.46 1.99
CA GLU A 139 8.94 -0.21 2.72
C GLU A 139 7.44 -0.04 2.97
N ASN A 140 6.60 -0.11 1.94
CA ASN A 140 5.15 0.05 2.08
C ASN A 140 4.56 -0.97 3.08
N SER A 141 4.96 -2.23 2.98
CA SER A 141 4.55 -3.30 3.90
C SER A 141 4.95 -2.99 5.35
N ARG A 142 6.17 -2.51 5.56
CA ARG A 142 6.66 -2.13 6.89
C ARG A 142 5.93 -0.91 7.44
N GLU A 143 5.74 0.15 6.64
CA GLU A 143 5.02 1.35 7.06
C GLU A 143 3.56 1.03 7.45
N ILE A 144 2.87 0.22 6.65
CA ILE A 144 1.49 -0.22 6.96
C ILE A 144 1.47 -1.07 8.23
N THR A 145 2.40 -2.00 8.39
CA THR A 145 2.44 -2.88 9.57
C THR A 145 2.74 -2.10 10.85
N ASN A 146 3.76 -1.24 10.82
CA ASN A 146 4.15 -0.43 11.98
C ASN A 146 3.08 0.59 12.32
N GLY A 147 2.58 1.33 11.33
CA GLY A 147 1.51 2.31 11.53
C GLY A 147 0.23 1.65 12.06
N THR A 148 -0.08 0.41 11.65
CA THR A 148 -1.24 -0.31 12.17
C THR A 148 -1.05 -0.59 13.65
N ASN A 149 0.13 -1.08 14.05
CA ASN A 149 0.44 -1.33 15.46
C ASN A 149 0.40 -0.06 16.31
N GLU A 150 0.96 1.04 15.80
CA GLU A 150 0.96 2.34 16.48
C GLU A 150 -0.46 2.86 16.71
N LEU A 151 -1.27 2.93 15.65
CA LEU A 151 -2.67 3.39 15.74
C LEU A 151 -3.48 2.51 16.70
N LEU A 152 -3.26 1.20 16.69
CA LEU A 152 -3.95 0.27 17.59
C LEU A 152 -3.54 0.48 19.05
N LEU A 153 -2.27 0.80 19.33
CA LEU A 153 -1.80 1.14 20.67
C LEU A 153 -2.34 2.49 21.16
N GLU A 154 -2.34 3.51 20.30
CA GLU A 154 -2.87 4.85 20.62
C GLU A 154 -4.34 4.79 21.03
N HIS A 155 -5.18 4.09 20.25
CA HIS A 155 -6.62 3.98 20.55
C HIS A 155 -6.89 3.33 21.92
N MET A 156 -6.04 2.41 22.37
CA MET A 156 -6.17 1.84 23.71
C MET A 156 -5.82 2.87 24.79
N LEU A 157 -4.72 3.62 24.62
CA LEU A 157 -4.30 4.62 25.60
C LEU A 157 -5.37 5.71 25.75
N THR A 158 -5.91 6.21 24.64
CA THR A 158 -6.99 7.22 24.68
C THR A 158 -8.31 6.69 25.23
N GLY A 159 -8.54 5.37 25.17
CA GLY A 159 -9.73 4.73 25.72
C GLY A 159 -9.65 4.41 27.21
N LEU A 160 -8.46 4.51 27.82
CA LEU A 160 -8.24 4.32 29.26
C LEU A 160 -8.39 5.63 30.07
N ASP A 161 -8.42 6.78 29.39
CA ASP A 161 -8.58 8.11 29.99
C ASP A 161 -10.05 8.60 30.02
N ALA A 162 -11.02 7.71 29.74
CA ALA A 162 -12.47 7.98 29.75
C ALA A 162 -13.19 7.15 30.82
#